data_AF-A0A847G147-F1
#
_entry.id   AF-A0A847G147-F1
#
_cell.length_a   1.000
_cell.length_b   1.000
_cell.length_c   1.000
_cell.angle_alpha   90.00
_cell.angle_beta   90.00
_cell.angle_gamma   90.00
#
_symmetry.space_group_name_H-M   'P 1'
#
loop_
_entity.id
_entity.type
_entity.pdbx_description
1 polymer ?
#
loop_
_entity_poly.entity_id
_entity_poly.type
_entity_poly.pdbx_seq_one_letter_code
_entity_poly.pdbx_strand_id
1 'polypeptide(L)'
;MAETKSVFHWIRPYWWFPLPWILLQLVPSYASRGYKPFELPALNQYVITHPIKSEITNYLPFFQLVPLVLLVGLFVFNGKAVRLFTGYATIIYALAGVLQSVSISERWGLAICTGNLLTFSALAVLWLLETIRPQSGLIIRQKGFRHYWPLALAFFAFWGPVNPQTLLPDFNLKYLITSGTGLSFC
;
A
#
# COMPACT_ATOMS: atom_id res chain seq x y z
N MET A 1 37.76 0.03 -2.18
CA MET A 1 36.56 -0.22 -3.01
C MET A 1 35.72 -1.27 -2.28
N ALA A 2 34.72 -0.83 -1.50
CA ALA A 2 33.79 -1.74 -0.85
C ALA A 2 32.54 -1.83 -1.73
N GLU A 3 32.26 -3.00 -2.29
CA GLU A 3 30.99 -3.28 -2.96
C GLU A 3 29.85 -3.14 -1.95
N THR A 4 29.11 -2.05 -2.04
CA THR A 4 27.78 -1.94 -1.43
C THR A 4 26.83 -2.89 -2.17
N LYS A 5 26.79 -4.16 -1.74
CA LYS A 5 25.80 -5.13 -2.19
C LYS A 5 24.43 -4.73 -1.65
N SER A 6 23.66 -4.05 -2.50
CA SER A 6 22.24 -3.78 -2.31
C SER A 6 21.49 -5.08 -2.01
N VAL A 7 20.64 -5.08 -0.99
CA VAL A 7 19.74 -6.19 -0.61
C VAL A 7 18.91 -6.69 -1.81
N PHE A 8 18.67 -5.84 -2.79
CA PHE A 8 17.89 -6.15 -3.98
C PHE A 8 18.62 -7.01 -5.03
N HIS A 9 19.90 -7.30 -4.88
CA HIS A 9 20.61 -8.23 -5.79
C HIS A 9 19.99 -9.64 -5.77
N TRP A 10 19.41 -10.07 -4.65
CA TRP A 10 18.80 -11.39 -4.49
C TRP A 10 17.48 -11.59 -5.24
N ILE A 11 16.85 -10.51 -5.72
CA ILE A 11 15.47 -10.53 -6.25
C ILE A 11 15.42 -10.86 -7.76
N ARG A 12 16.56 -10.92 -8.45
CA ARG A 12 16.59 -10.79 -9.92
C ARG A 12 16.41 -12.03 -10.81
N PRO A 13 16.49 -13.30 -10.35
CA PRO A 13 16.14 -14.41 -11.26
C PRO A 13 15.10 -15.40 -10.73
N TYR A 14 14.48 -15.17 -9.57
CA TYR A 14 13.69 -16.20 -8.94
C TYR A 14 12.18 -15.99 -9.06
N TRP A 15 11.58 -16.82 -9.93
CA TRP A 15 10.13 -16.96 -10.13
C TRP A 15 9.37 -17.27 -8.83
N TRP A 16 10.06 -17.66 -7.76
CA TRP A 16 9.48 -17.90 -6.45
C TRP A 16 9.33 -16.65 -5.58
N PHE A 17 9.89 -15.49 -5.94
CA PHE A 17 9.70 -14.24 -5.19
C PHE A 17 8.22 -13.87 -4.95
N PRO A 18 7.28 -14.04 -5.91
CA PRO A 18 5.86 -13.81 -5.66
C PRO A 18 5.17 -14.89 -4.82
N LEU A 19 5.75 -16.09 -4.65
CA LEU A 19 5.08 -17.21 -3.97
C LEU A 19 4.67 -16.89 -2.53
N PRO A 20 5.52 -16.29 -1.66
CA PRO A 20 5.09 -15.94 -0.31
C PRO A 20 3.88 -15.02 -0.30
N TRP A 21 3.83 -14.05 -1.21
CA TRP A 21 2.70 -13.12 -1.33
C TRP A 21 1.41 -13.82 -1.77
N ILE A 22 1.51 -14.74 -2.72
CA ILE A 22 0.37 -15.57 -3.16
C ILE A 22 -0.12 -16.46 -2.02
N LEU A 23 0.80 -17.11 -1.29
CA LEU A 23 0.46 -17.98 -0.17
C LEU A 23 -0.23 -17.22 0.96
N LEU A 24 0.19 -15.98 1.25
CA LEU A 24 -0.48 -15.13 2.25
C LEU A 24 -1.93 -14.81 1.85
N GLN A 25 -2.22 -14.65 0.56
CA GLN A 25 -3.59 -14.39 0.09
C GLN A 25 -4.51 -15.63 0.13
N LEU A 26 -3.96 -16.84 0.23
CA LEU A 26 -4.75 -18.07 0.38
C LEU A 26 -5.27 -18.27 1.81
N VAL A 27 -4.82 -17.47 2.77
CA VAL A 27 -5.28 -17.55 4.16
C VAL A 27 -6.75 -17.10 4.23
N PRO A 28 -7.66 -17.93 4.77
CA PRO A 28 -9.08 -17.59 4.84
C PRO A 28 -9.31 -16.45 5.82
N SER A 29 -10.21 -15.55 5.44
CA SER A 29 -10.62 -14.41 6.27
C SER A 29 -11.22 -14.85 7.59
N TYR A 30 -11.07 -14.05 8.63
CA TYR A 30 -11.60 -14.33 9.95
C TYR A 30 -12.92 -13.58 10.16
N ALA A 31 -13.91 -14.24 10.76
CA ALA A 31 -15.15 -13.59 11.18
C ALA A 31 -15.56 -14.07 12.57
N SER A 32 -15.90 -13.14 13.46
CA SER A 32 -16.27 -13.45 14.85
C SER A 32 -17.52 -14.34 14.98
N ARG A 33 -18.49 -14.21 14.08
CA ARG A 33 -19.73 -15.01 14.08
C ARG A 33 -19.63 -16.30 13.25
N GLY A 34 -18.46 -16.57 12.67
CA GLY A 34 -18.25 -17.66 11.70
C GLY A 34 -18.93 -17.40 10.35
N TYR A 35 -18.58 -18.20 9.35
CA TYR A 35 -19.17 -18.16 8.01
C TYR A 35 -18.97 -19.52 7.32
N LYS A 36 -19.78 -19.82 6.30
CA LYS A 36 -19.58 -21.02 5.47
C LYS A 36 -18.52 -20.75 4.41
N PRO A 37 -17.68 -21.71 4.00
CA PRO A 37 -16.62 -21.47 3.00
C PRO A 37 -17.10 -20.82 1.69
N PHE A 38 -18.33 -21.09 1.26
CA PHE A 38 -18.94 -20.47 0.07
C PHE A 38 -19.23 -18.97 0.22
N GLU A 39 -19.34 -18.46 1.46
CA GLU A 39 -19.57 -17.05 1.76
C GLU A 39 -18.26 -16.24 1.82
N LEU A 40 -17.09 -16.89 1.72
CA LEU A 40 -15.78 -16.24 1.76
C LEU A 40 -15.64 -15.11 0.71
N PRO A 41 -16.07 -15.26 -0.57
CA PRO A 41 -15.98 -14.18 -1.54
C PRO A 41 -16.84 -12.98 -1.15
N ALA A 42 -18.05 -13.23 -0.63
CA ALA A 42 -18.97 -12.18 -0.19
C ALA A 42 -18.44 -11.45 1.06
N LEU A 43 -17.84 -12.19 1.99
CA LEU A 43 -17.17 -11.63 3.17
C LEU A 43 -16.01 -10.70 2.76
N ASN A 44 -15.14 -11.16 1.86
CA ASN A 44 -14.02 -10.35 1.38
C ASN A 44 -14.49 -9.09 0.67
N GLN A 45 -15.48 -9.21 -0.22
CA GLN A 45 -16.07 -8.05 -0.88
C GLN A 45 -16.67 -7.08 0.12
N TYR A 46 -17.34 -7.57 1.16
CA TYR A 46 -17.89 -6.72 2.22
C TYR A 46 -16.79 -5.96 2.97
N VAL A 47 -15.72 -6.66 3.40
CA VAL A 47 -14.60 -6.04 4.11
C VAL A 47 -13.93 -4.95 3.28
N ILE A 48 -13.75 -5.17 1.97
CA ILE A 48 -13.12 -4.22 1.05
C ILE A 48 -14.02 -3.02 0.76
N THR A 49 -15.34 -3.19 0.75
CA THR A 49 -16.31 -2.13 0.44
C THR A 49 -16.73 -1.33 1.67
N HIS A 50 -16.71 -1.93 2.86
CA HIS A 50 -17.04 -1.29 4.13
C HIS A 50 -15.88 -1.37 5.14
N PRO A 51 -14.65 -0.98 4.77
CA PRO A 51 -13.51 -1.01 5.67
C PRO A 51 -13.67 0.07 6.74
N ILE A 52 -13.10 -0.11 7.94
CA ILE A 52 -13.08 0.91 9.00
C ILE A 52 -12.51 2.25 8.50
N LYS A 53 -11.66 2.22 7.46
CA LYS A 53 -11.20 3.40 6.75
C LYS A 53 -12.33 4.38 6.35
N SER A 54 -13.55 3.92 6.07
CA SER A 54 -14.69 4.81 5.71
C SER A 54 -14.98 5.85 6.80
N GLU A 55 -14.70 5.53 8.06
CA GLU A 55 -14.90 6.43 9.20
C GLU A 55 -13.89 7.59 9.26
N ILE A 56 -12.72 7.42 8.63
CA ILE A 56 -11.66 8.44 8.62
C ILE A 56 -11.55 9.19 7.29
N THR A 57 -12.62 9.18 6.48
CA THR A 57 -12.67 9.80 5.15
C THR A 57 -12.21 11.26 5.15
N ASN A 58 -12.47 12.00 6.24
CA ASN A 58 -12.04 13.40 6.39
C ASN A 58 -10.51 13.59 6.44
N TYR A 59 -9.74 12.57 6.81
CA TYR A 59 -8.28 12.62 6.88
C TYR A 59 -7.61 12.05 5.61
N LEU A 60 -8.38 11.56 4.62
CA LEU A 60 -7.83 11.07 3.35
C LEU A 60 -6.91 12.06 2.63
N PRO A 61 -7.22 13.37 2.58
CA PRO A 61 -6.32 14.37 2.00
C PRO A 61 -4.92 14.36 2.62
N PHE A 62 -4.83 14.18 3.94
CA PHE A 62 -3.55 14.14 4.64
C PHE A 62 -2.71 12.94 4.18
N PHE A 63 -3.32 11.77 4.11
CA PHE A 63 -2.64 10.54 3.66
C PHE A 63 -2.24 10.56 2.18
N GLN A 64 -2.88 11.40 1.34
CA GLN A 64 -2.47 11.62 -0.05
C GLN A 64 -1.36 12.67 -0.17
N LEU A 65 -1.42 13.77 0.59
CA LEU A 65 -0.44 14.86 0.49
C LEU A 65 0.93 14.49 1.08
N VAL A 66 0.97 13.82 2.23
CA VAL A 66 2.22 13.47 2.91
C VAL A 66 3.17 12.59 2.07
N PRO A 67 2.73 11.50 1.40
CA PRO A 67 3.64 10.71 0.57
C PRO A 67 4.15 11.50 -0.62
N LEU A 68 3.34 12.41 -1.19
CA LEU A 68 3.75 13.26 -2.30
C LEU A 68 4.83 14.25 -1.87
N VAL A 69 4.66 14.90 -0.72
CA VAL A 69 5.68 15.79 -0.12
C VAL A 69 6.97 15.03 0.20
N LEU A 70 6.88 13.82 0.77
CA LEU A 70 8.05 13.01 1.08
C LEU A 70 8.77 12.53 -0.19
N LEU A 71 8.01 12.18 -1.24
CA LEU A 71 8.57 11.80 -2.53
C LEU A 71 9.31 12.97 -3.18
N VAL A 72 8.72 14.17 -3.19
CA VAL A 72 9.43 15.40 -3.62
C VAL A 72 10.67 15.66 -2.77
N GLY A 73 10.57 15.49 -1.45
CA GLY A 73 11.70 15.61 -0.53
C GLY A 73 12.84 14.62 -0.85
N LEU A 74 12.51 13.40 -1.27
CA LEU A 74 13.52 12.42 -1.69
C LEU A 74 14.31 12.87 -2.92
N PHE A 75 13.65 13.53 -3.88
CA PHE A 75 14.30 14.14 -5.05
C PHE A 75 15.16 15.35 -4.68
N VAL A 76 14.70 16.22 -3.77
CA VAL A 76 15.42 17.46 -3.40
C VAL A 76 16.63 17.16 -2.51
N PHE A 77 16.49 16.24 -1.55
CA PHE A 77 17.51 15.99 -0.52
C PHE A 77 18.49 14.85 -0.84
N ASN A 78 18.49 14.35 -2.08
CA ASN A 78 19.47 13.36 -2.61
C ASN A 78 19.75 12.20 -1.64
N GLY A 79 18.70 11.59 -1.11
CA GLY A 79 18.82 10.41 -0.23
C GLY A 79 18.91 10.70 1.27
N LYS A 80 19.08 11.96 1.71
CA LYS A 80 19.07 12.30 3.15
C LYS A 80 17.70 12.09 3.80
N ALA A 81 16.62 12.18 3.01
CA ALA A 81 15.25 11.95 3.44
C ALA A 81 14.81 10.47 3.40
N VAL A 82 15.70 9.53 3.02
CA VAL A 82 15.34 8.11 2.86
C VAL A 82 14.78 7.51 4.14
N ARG A 83 15.39 7.79 5.30
CA ARG A 83 14.92 7.27 6.60
C ARG A 83 13.53 7.80 6.97
N LEU A 84 13.24 9.06 6.66
CA LEU A 84 11.92 9.65 6.92
C LEU A 84 10.87 9.02 6.00
N PHE A 85 11.20 8.84 4.73
CA PHE A 85 10.33 8.18 3.76
C PHE A 85 10.03 6.73 4.14
N THR A 86 11.06 5.95 4.48
CA THR A 86 10.89 4.53 4.85
C THR A 86 10.12 4.39 6.16
N GLY A 87 10.38 5.27 7.15
CA GLY A 87 9.65 5.29 8.40
C GLY A 87 8.17 5.65 8.22
N TYR A 88 7.88 6.63 7.37
CA TYR A 88 6.51 6.94 6.98
C TYR A 88 5.83 5.76 6.28
N ALA A 89 6.53 5.10 5.33
CA ALA A 89 6.02 3.92 4.66
C ALA A 89 5.67 2.81 5.65
N THR A 90 6.52 2.52 6.64
CA THR A 90 6.21 1.57 7.72
C THR A 90 4.90 1.90 8.43
N ILE A 91 4.72 3.15 8.84
CA ILE A 91 3.53 3.60 9.57
C ILE A 91 2.29 3.44 8.69
N ILE A 92 2.36 3.88 7.42
CA ILE A 92 1.23 3.78 6.49
C ILE A 92 0.86 2.35 6.18
N TYR A 93 1.82 1.47 5.92
CA TYR A 93 1.52 0.06 5.66
C TYR A 93 0.93 -0.64 6.89
N ALA A 94 1.41 -0.32 8.09
CA ALA A 94 0.83 -0.83 9.33
C ALA A 94 -0.62 -0.33 9.52
N LEU A 95 -0.85 0.96 9.30
CA LEU A 95 -2.16 1.58 9.42
C LEU A 95 -3.14 1.04 8.37
N ALA A 96 -2.73 0.98 7.11
CA ALA A 96 -3.53 0.44 6.01
C ALA A 96 -3.89 -1.03 6.25
N GLY A 97 -2.96 -1.81 6.79
CA GLY A 97 -3.21 -3.19 7.20
C GLY A 97 -4.43 -3.34 8.08
N VAL A 98 -4.56 -2.50 9.12
CA VAL A 98 -5.72 -2.53 10.03
C VAL A 98 -6.95 -1.88 9.38
N LEU A 99 -6.80 -0.66 8.87
CA LEU A 99 -7.94 0.14 8.42
C LEU A 99 -8.64 -0.42 7.19
N GLN A 100 -7.89 -1.06 6.27
CA GLN A 100 -8.43 -1.61 5.03
C GLN A 100 -8.83 -3.08 5.17
N SER A 101 -8.24 -3.82 6.12
CA SER A 101 -8.49 -5.26 6.26
C SER A 101 -9.52 -5.60 7.33
N VAL A 102 -9.99 -4.64 8.12
CA VAL A 102 -10.97 -4.87 9.19
C VAL A 102 -12.27 -4.13 8.87
N SER A 103 -13.39 -4.80 9.08
CA SER A 103 -14.75 -4.29 8.93
C SER A 103 -15.67 -4.83 10.02
N ILE A 104 -16.69 -4.06 10.38
CA ILE A 104 -17.71 -4.45 11.35
C ILE A 104 -19.03 -4.62 10.59
N SER A 105 -19.58 -5.83 10.62
CA SER A 105 -20.82 -6.22 9.95
C SER A 105 -21.85 -6.70 10.95
N GLU A 106 -23.13 -6.42 10.69
CA GLU A 106 -24.22 -7.05 11.45
C GLU A 106 -24.30 -8.57 11.19
N ARG A 107 -23.95 -9.02 9.97
CA ARG A 107 -24.06 -10.43 9.58
C ARG A 107 -22.89 -11.26 10.11
N TRP A 108 -21.66 -10.77 9.93
CA TRP A 108 -20.44 -11.51 10.26
C TRP A 108 -19.75 -11.03 11.55
N GLY A 109 -20.28 -9.99 12.19
CA GLY A 109 -19.66 -9.32 13.33
C GLY A 109 -18.36 -8.64 12.91
N LEU A 110 -17.32 -8.81 13.71
CA LEU A 110 -15.96 -8.40 13.35
C LEU A 110 -15.42 -9.31 12.24
N ALA A 111 -15.19 -8.73 11.06
CA ALA A 111 -14.66 -9.40 9.87
C ALA A 111 -13.27 -8.87 9.55
N ILE A 112 -12.30 -9.77 9.36
CA ILE A 112 -10.92 -9.45 9.04
C ILE A 112 -10.51 -10.20 7.77
N CYS A 113 -10.08 -9.46 6.74
CA CYS A 113 -9.38 -10.03 5.60
C CYS A 113 -7.93 -10.35 6.01
N THR A 114 -7.74 -11.52 6.60
CA THR A 114 -6.47 -11.99 7.19
C THR A 114 -5.33 -11.99 6.18
N GLY A 115 -5.56 -12.46 4.94
CA GLY A 115 -4.53 -12.44 3.90
C GLY A 115 -4.05 -11.04 3.54
N ASN A 116 -4.95 -10.06 3.53
CA ASN A 116 -4.61 -8.66 3.27
C ASN A 116 -3.87 -8.04 4.46
N LEU A 117 -4.34 -8.31 5.68
CA LEU A 117 -3.70 -7.88 6.92
C LEU A 117 -2.26 -8.41 7.03
N LEU A 118 -2.06 -9.69 6.72
CA LEU A 118 -0.74 -10.33 6.73
C LEU A 118 0.19 -9.74 5.67
N THR A 119 -0.32 -9.52 4.45
CA THR A 119 0.41 -8.88 3.36
C THR A 119 0.90 -7.49 3.77
N PHE A 120 0.01 -6.63 4.26
CA PHE A 120 0.40 -5.29 4.69
C PHE A 120 1.31 -5.28 5.90
N SER A 121 1.13 -6.21 6.84
CA SER A 121 2.02 -6.36 7.99
C SER A 121 3.42 -6.78 7.55
N ALA A 122 3.53 -7.72 6.60
CA ALA A 122 4.81 -8.15 6.04
C ALA A 122 5.51 -6.99 5.30
N LEU A 123 4.77 -6.20 4.51
CA LEU A 123 5.29 -4.99 3.88
C LEU A 123 5.77 -3.97 4.92
N ALA A 124 4.99 -3.73 5.98
CA ALA A 124 5.37 -2.82 7.06
C ALA A 124 6.68 -3.25 7.74
N VAL A 125 6.85 -4.56 7.99
CA VAL A 125 8.09 -5.13 8.55
C VAL A 125 9.26 -4.92 7.58
N LEU A 126 9.09 -5.17 6.29
CA LEU A 126 10.15 -4.92 5.30
C LEU A 126 10.59 -3.45 5.29
N TRP A 127 9.64 -2.51 5.32
CA TRP A 127 9.94 -1.08 5.43
C TRP A 127 10.57 -0.69 6.77
N LEU A 128 10.17 -1.35 7.86
CA LEU A 128 10.76 -1.13 9.18
C LEU A 128 12.22 -1.57 9.21
N LEU A 129 12.51 -2.75 8.65
CA LEU A 129 13.88 -3.25 8.51
C LEU A 129 14.73 -2.30 7.68
N GLU A 130 14.18 -1.74 6.60
CA GLU A 130 14.87 -0.72 5.78
C GLU A 130 15.10 0.58 6.55
N THR A 131 14.17 0.95 7.43
CA THR A 131 14.31 2.14 8.29
C THR A 131 15.43 1.97 9.33
N ILE A 132 15.53 0.78 9.94
CA ILE A 132 16.55 0.46 10.94
C ILE A 132 17.92 0.22 10.29
N ARG A 133 17.95 -0.50 9.17
CA ARG A 133 19.14 -0.88 8.42
C ARG A 133 18.96 -0.45 6.96
N PRO A 134 19.20 0.82 6.63
CA PRO A 134 19.12 1.29 5.25
C PRO A 134 20.22 0.65 4.43
N GLN A 135 19.86 -0.41 3.71
CA GLN A 135 20.76 -1.17 2.83
C GLN A 135 20.34 -1.01 1.36
N SER A 136 19.10 -0.60 1.11
CA SER A 136 18.68 -0.13 -0.20
C SER A 136 19.29 1.26 -0.41
N GLY A 137 20.22 1.35 -1.36
CA GLY A 137 20.67 2.63 -1.88
C GLY A 137 19.54 3.27 -2.67
N LEU A 138 18.48 3.77 -2.01
CA LEU A 138 17.38 4.59 -2.54
C LEU A 138 17.89 5.96 -2.98
N ILE A 139 18.98 5.95 -3.74
CA ILE A 139 19.54 7.10 -4.42
C ILE A 139 18.84 7.15 -5.76
N ILE A 140 18.06 8.21 -5.97
CA ILE A 140 17.45 8.51 -7.25
C ILE A 140 18.58 8.86 -8.21
N ARG A 141 19.14 7.84 -8.87
CA ARG A 141 20.17 8.02 -9.88
C ARG A 141 19.46 8.47 -11.15
N GLN A 142 19.75 9.68 -11.61
CA GLN A 142 19.32 10.21 -12.90
C GLN A 142 19.59 9.15 -13.99
N LYS A 143 18.54 8.46 -14.43
CA LYS A 143 18.58 7.49 -15.53
C LYS A 143 17.86 8.10 -16.73
N GLY A 144 18.24 7.69 -17.94
CA GLY A 144 17.67 8.24 -19.18
C GLY A 144 16.14 8.15 -19.22
N PHE A 145 15.50 9.08 -19.94
CA PHE A 145 14.06 9.37 -19.92
C PHE A 145 13.12 8.14 -19.97
N ARG A 146 13.55 7.07 -20.66
CA ARG A 146 12.85 5.77 -20.75
C ARG A 146 12.59 5.09 -19.40
N HIS A 147 13.33 5.42 -18.35
CA HIS A 147 13.17 4.83 -17.02
C HIS A 147 12.09 5.52 -16.17
N TYR A 148 11.54 6.66 -16.63
CA TYR A 148 10.47 7.38 -15.92
C TYR A 148 9.06 6.92 -16.32
N TRP A 149 8.90 6.01 -17.28
CA TRP A 149 7.58 5.47 -17.63
C TRP A 149 6.80 4.86 -16.45
N PRO A 150 7.42 4.14 -15.47
CA PRO A 150 6.68 3.63 -14.32
C PRO A 150 6.25 4.76 -13.36
N LEU A 151 6.93 5.91 -13.41
CA LEU A 151 6.55 7.08 -12.64
C LEU A 151 5.23 7.67 -13.16
N ALA A 152 5.01 7.64 -14.49
CA ALA A 152 3.73 8.02 -15.07
C ALA A 152 2.61 7.08 -14.63
N LEU A 153 2.85 5.76 -14.61
CA LEU A 153 1.88 4.80 -14.08
C LEU A 153 1.58 5.04 -12.59
N ALA A 154 2.62 5.25 -11.78
CA ALA A 154 2.48 5.56 -10.37
C ALA A 154 1.68 6.85 -10.14
N PHE A 155 1.88 7.87 -10.99
CA PHE A 155 1.10 9.10 -10.97
C PHE A 155 -0.37 8.84 -11.30
N PHE A 156 -0.68 8.05 -12.32
CA PHE A 156 -2.06 7.68 -12.65
C PHE A 156 -2.73 6.87 -11.53
N ALA A 157 -2.02 5.92 -10.92
CA ALA A 157 -2.51 5.16 -9.77
C ALA A 157 -2.77 6.07 -8.55
N PHE A 158 -1.88 7.03 -8.31
CA PHE A 158 -2.05 8.01 -7.24
C PHE A 158 -3.23 8.95 -7.52
N TRP A 159 -3.40 9.41 -8.76
CA TRP A 159 -4.51 10.27 -9.15
C TRP A 159 -5.85 9.54 -9.00
N GLY A 160 -5.94 8.29 -9.45
CA GLY A 160 -7.18 7.50 -9.41
C GLY A 160 -8.35 8.26 -10.03
N PRO A 161 -8.35 8.54 -11.35
CA PRO A 161 -9.35 9.36 -12.03
C PRO A 161 -10.69 8.61 -12.19
N VAL A 162 -11.27 8.23 -11.07
CA VAL A 162 -12.54 7.49 -10.97
C VAL A 162 -13.38 8.20 -9.92
N ASN A 163 -14.62 8.51 -10.28
CA ASN A 163 -15.55 9.11 -9.34
C ASN A 163 -15.89 8.06 -8.25
N PRO A 164 -15.67 8.35 -6.96
CA PRO A 164 -15.87 7.39 -5.88
C PRO A 164 -17.34 6.98 -5.68
N GLN A 165 -18.30 7.76 -6.19
CA GLN A 165 -19.73 7.48 -6.05
C GLN A 165 -20.30 6.71 -7.25
N THR A 166 -19.87 7.04 -8.47
CA THR A 166 -20.40 6.43 -9.69
C THR A 166 -19.50 5.36 -10.29
N LEU A 167 -18.26 5.24 -9.81
CA LEU A 167 -17.21 4.36 -10.37
C LEU A 167 -16.94 4.59 -11.85
N LEU A 168 -17.39 5.72 -12.40
CA LEU A 168 -17.14 6.14 -13.78
C LEU A 168 -15.81 6.90 -13.87
N PRO A 169 -15.09 6.79 -14.99
CA PRO A 169 -13.86 7.55 -15.19
C PRO A 169 -14.18 9.05 -15.22
N ASP A 170 -13.54 9.80 -14.32
CA ASP A 170 -13.68 11.24 -14.20
C ASP A 170 -12.29 11.84 -13.94
N PHE A 171 -11.80 12.63 -14.91
CA PHE A 171 -10.43 13.15 -14.92
C PHE A 171 -10.30 14.49 -14.18
N ASN A 172 -11.01 14.64 -13.06
CA ASN A 172 -10.92 15.85 -12.26
C ASN A 172 -9.63 15.85 -11.41
N LEU A 173 -8.86 16.94 -11.46
CA LEU A 173 -7.62 17.05 -10.65
C LEU A 173 -7.90 17.04 -9.14
N LYS A 174 -9.13 17.34 -8.71
CA LYS A 174 -9.54 17.26 -7.29
C LYS A 174 -9.28 15.87 -6.70
N TYR A 175 -9.37 14.82 -7.51
CA TYR A 175 -9.14 13.44 -7.09
C TYR A 175 -7.71 13.16 -6.61
N LEU A 176 -6.72 13.99 -6.96
CA LEU A 176 -5.36 13.90 -6.38
C LEU A 176 -5.35 14.01 -4.85
N ILE A 177 -6.38 14.64 -4.26
CA ILE A 177 -6.47 14.95 -2.84
C ILE A 177 -7.71 14.30 -2.20
N THR A 178 -8.71 13.90 -3.01
CA THR A 178 -10.01 13.43 -2.51
C THR A 178 -10.38 12.00 -2.93
N SER A 179 -9.60 11.33 -3.78
CA SER A 179 -9.92 9.96 -4.23
C SER A 179 -9.74 8.91 -3.13
N GLY A 180 -8.98 9.22 -2.08
CA GLY A 180 -8.69 8.28 -1.01
C GLY A 180 -7.73 7.15 -1.40
N THR A 181 -7.15 7.21 -2.61
CA THR A 181 -6.17 6.23 -3.12
C THR A 181 -4.93 6.12 -2.23
N GLY A 182 -4.54 7.19 -1.52
CA GLY A 182 -3.40 7.18 -0.61
C GLY A 182 -3.48 6.17 0.54
N LEU A 183 -4.69 5.67 0.83
CA LEU A 183 -4.95 4.59 1.80
C LEU A 183 -5.63 3.38 1.15
N SER A 184 -5.90 3.41 -0.16
CA SER A 184 -6.49 2.28 -0.89
C SER A 184 -5.37 1.66 -1.70
N PHE A 185 -4.73 0.64 -1.14
CA PHE A 185 -3.77 -0.16 -1.88
C PHE A 185 -4.57 -1.21 -2.68
N CYS A 186 -4.92 -0.84 -3.91
CA CYS A 186 -5.58 -1.68 -4.90
C CYS A 186 -4.72 -1.74 -6.17
#